data_AF-A0A380ELL8-F1
#
_entry.id   AF-A0A380ELL8-F1
#
_cell.length_a   1.000
_cell.length_b   1.000
_cell.length_c   1.000
_cell.angle_alpha   90.00
_cell.angle_beta   90.00
_cell.angle_gamma   90.00
#
_symmetry.space_group_name_H-M   'P 1'
#
loop_
_entity.id
_entity.type
_entity.pdbx_description
1 polymer ?
#
loop_
_entity_poly.entity_id
_entity_poly.type
_entity_poly.pdbx_seq_one_letter_code
_entity_poly.pdbx_strand_id
1 'polypeptide(L)'
;MKSVGPSLAPTNAKGIFVVADVTIKNKGKEALTIDSSMFKLKSGDKTFEADNTGSMSANQSDNGSIENSFFLQRINPDSTAQGKIVFDVSENIANAKDKKLEVISSLFSVKKITFDLSDAKKTSKS
;
A
#
# COMPACT_ATOMS: atom_id res chain seq x y z
N MET A 1 -11.32 -6.49 0.70
CA MET A 1 -11.63 -7.33 -0.49
C MET A 1 -11.00 -8.71 -0.35
N LYS A 2 -11.52 -9.75 -1.02
CA LYS A 2 -10.99 -11.13 -0.91
C LYS A 2 -9.88 -11.45 -1.90
N SER A 3 -9.72 -10.67 -2.95
CA SER A 3 -8.64 -10.81 -3.93
C SER A 3 -8.26 -9.46 -4.53
N VAL A 4 -7.08 -9.38 -5.15
CA VAL A 4 -6.58 -8.22 -5.90
C VAL A 4 -5.89 -8.67 -7.19
N GLY A 5 -5.73 -7.74 -8.12
CA GLY A 5 -4.98 -7.94 -9.36
C GLY A 5 -5.82 -8.47 -10.53
N PRO A 6 -5.16 -9.05 -11.54
CA PRO A 6 -5.78 -9.39 -12.81
C PRO A 6 -6.81 -10.50 -12.65
N SER A 7 -7.86 -10.44 -13.46
CA SER A 7 -8.99 -11.38 -13.46
C SER A 7 -8.59 -12.83 -13.73
N LEU A 8 -7.61 -13.05 -14.61
CA LEU A 8 -7.13 -14.38 -14.98
C LEU A 8 -6.22 -15.03 -13.94
N ALA A 9 -5.57 -14.23 -13.07
CA ALA A 9 -4.62 -14.71 -12.08
C ALA A 9 -4.65 -13.82 -10.82
N PRO A 10 -5.78 -13.79 -10.09
CA PRO A 10 -5.92 -12.94 -8.92
C PRO A 10 -5.06 -13.45 -7.77
N THR A 11 -4.50 -12.53 -6.98
CA THR A 11 -3.93 -12.88 -5.68
C THR A 11 -5.06 -12.90 -4.66
N ASN A 12 -5.19 -13.99 -3.90
CA ASN A 12 -6.23 -14.15 -2.89
C ASN A 12 -5.72 -13.82 -1.49
N ALA A 13 -6.57 -13.16 -0.69
CA ALA A 13 -6.29 -12.89 0.71
C ALA A 13 -6.43 -14.17 1.54
N LYS A 14 -5.56 -14.34 2.53
CA LYS A 14 -5.76 -15.32 3.61
C LYS A 14 -6.89 -14.85 4.54
N GLY A 15 -6.99 -13.55 4.79
CA GLY A 15 -8.07 -12.92 5.53
C GLY A 15 -8.93 -12.03 4.65
N ILE A 16 -8.65 -10.73 4.71
CA ILE A 16 -9.25 -9.67 3.89
C ILE A 16 -8.15 -8.66 3.58
N PHE A 17 -8.05 -8.28 2.30
CA PHE A 17 -7.19 -7.19 1.89
C PHE A 17 -7.78 -5.83 2.26
N VAL A 18 -6.98 -5.04 2.96
CA VAL A 18 -7.08 -3.58 3.03
C VAL A 18 -6.15 -3.01 1.96
N VAL A 19 -6.67 -2.14 1.10
CA VAL A 19 -5.92 -1.57 -0.02
C VAL A 19 -5.88 -0.06 0.12
N ALA A 20 -4.68 0.50 0.23
CA ALA A 20 -4.44 1.93 0.24
C ALA A 20 -4.01 2.38 -1.17
N ASP A 21 -4.78 3.27 -1.80
CA ASP A 21 -4.34 3.99 -3.00
C ASP A 21 -3.47 5.17 -2.57
N VAL A 22 -2.21 5.17 -2.99
CA VAL A 22 -1.20 6.12 -2.53
C VAL A 22 -0.63 6.89 -3.71
N THR A 23 -0.46 8.19 -3.51
CA THR A 23 0.25 9.08 -4.44
C THR A 23 1.45 9.69 -3.71
N ILE A 24 2.64 9.48 -4.26
CA ILE A 24 3.90 9.92 -3.68
C ILE A 24 4.55 10.91 -4.64
N LYS A 25 4.69 12.16 -4.19
CA LYS A 25 5.45 13.19 -4.91
C LYS A 25 6.81 13.38 -4.27
N ASN A 26 7.88 13.22 -5.05
CA ASN A 26 9.23 13.53 -4.58
C ASN A 26 9.46 15.05 -4.65
N LYS A 27 9.54 15.71 -3.50
CA LYS A 27 9.90 17.14 -3.38
C LYS A 27 11.37 17.36 -2.98
N GLY A 28 12.17 16.30 -2.98
CA GLY A 28 13.60 16.34 -2.67
C GLY A 28 14.45 16.71 -3.88
N LYS A 29 15.75 16.84 -3.66
CA LYS A 29 16.74 17.15 -4.70
C LYS A 29 17.33 15.91 -5.38
N GLU A 30 17.11 14.73 -4.81
CA GLU A 30 17.64 13.44 -5.29
C GLU A 30 16.50 12.45 -5.53
N ALA A 31 16.79 11.37 -6.25
CA ALA A 31 15.82 10.30 -6.48
C ALA A 31 15.45 9.58 -5.16
N LEU A 32 14.15 9.46 -4.91
CA LEU A 32 13.59 8.75 -3.76
C LEU A 32 13.35 7.30 -4.14
N THR A 33 13.89 6.35 -3.35
CA THR A 33 13.54 4.94 -3.50
C THR A 33 12.36 4.61 -2.59
N ILE A 34 11.32 4.00 -3.16
CA ILE A 34 10.13 3.56 -2.44
C ILE A 34 10.02 2.04 -2.55
N ASP A 35 9.77 1.41 -1.41
CA ASP A 35 9.43 0.00 -1.30
C ASP A 35 8.13 -0.17 -0.51
N SER A 36 7.28 -1.12 -0.90
CA SER A 36 6.04 -1.44 -0.17
C SER A 36 6.27 -1.78 1.32
N SER A 37 7.43 -2.34 1.68
CA SER A 37 7.81 -2.61 3.08
C SER A 37 7.98 -1.36 3.97
N MET A 38 8.05 -0.17 3.35
CA MET A 38 8.07 1.12 4.06
C MET A 38 6.71 1.47 4.68
N PHE A 39 5.63 0.82 4.22
CA PHE A 39 4.27 1.08 4.65
C PHE A 39 3.84 0.07 5.71
N LYS A 40 3.23 0.55 6.79
CA LYS A 40 2.64 -0.27 7.84
C LYS A 40 1.19 0.12 8.05
N LEU A 41 0.33 -0.86 8.32
CA LEU A 41 -1.01 -0.62 8.84
C LEU A 41 -0.98 -0.74 10.36
N LYS A 42 -1.60 0.21 11.05
CA LYS A 42 -1.73 0.25 12.52
C LYS A 42 -3.21 0.15 12.89
N SER A 43 -3.52 -0.57 13.97
CA SER A 43 -4.85 -0.58 14.63
C SER A 43 -4.63 -1.01 16.07
N GLY A 44 -5.01 -0.14 17.02
CA GLY A 44 -4.53 -0.20 18.40
C GLY A 44 -3.00 -0.33 18.49
N ASP A 45 -2.54 -1.28 19.30
CA ASP A 45 -1.11 -1.57 19.48
C ASP A 45 -0.51 -2.44 18.37
N LYS A 46 -1.33 -2.97 17.46
CA LYS A 46 -0.89 -3.90 16.43
C LYS A 46 -0.24 -3.16 15.25
N THR A 47 0.73 -3.80 14.63
CA THR A 47 1.39 -3.36 13.40
C THR A 47 1.31 -4.48 12.37
N PHE A 48 0.93 -4.16 11.15
CA PHE A 48 0.83 -5.10 10.05
C PHE A 48 1.73 -4.65 8.90
N GLU A 49 2.47 -5.60 8.37
CA GLU A 49 3.35 -5.44 7.21
C GLU A 49 2.52 -5.38 5.93
N ALA A 50 3.01 -4.62 4.95
CA ALA A 50 2.46 -4.70 3.60
C ALA A 50 2.69 -6.11 3.01
N ASP A 51 1.70 -6.61 2.29
CA ASP A 51 1.82 -7.81 1.46
C ASP A 51 2.45 -7.40 0.13
N ASN A 52 3.73 -7.69 -0.06
CA ASN A 52 4.46 -7.31 -1.28
C ASN A 52 3.86 -7.99 -2.53
N THR A 53 3.45 -9.25 -2.43
CA THR A 53 2.84 -10.00 -3.55
C THR A 53 1.46 -9.44 -3.86
N GLY A 54 0.63 -9.22 -2.84
CA GLY A 54 -0.67 -8.58 -2.98
C GLY A 54 -0.54 -7.18 -3.57
N SER A 55 0.44 -6.40 -3.13
CA SER A 55 0.70 -5.04 -3.62
C SER A 55 1.12 -5.05 -5.09
N MET A 56 2.08 -5.89 -5.47
CA MET A 56 2.48 -6.03 -6.88
C MET A 56 1.31 -6.46 -7.76
N SER A 57 0.54 -7.46 -7.32
CA SER A 57 -0.63 -7.94 -8.05
C SER A 57 -1.73 -6.88 -8.15
N ALA A 58 -2.00 -6.10 -7.10
CA ALA A 58 -2.99 -5.03 -7.11
C ALA A 58 -2.68 -3.87 -8.08
N ASN A 59 -1.43 -3.75 -8.51
CA ASN A 59 -1.00 -2.79 -9.52
C ASN A 59 -0.76 -3.42 -10.90
N GLN A 60 -1.11 -4.69 -11.06
CA GLN A 60 -1.05 -5.41 -12.33
C GLN A 60 -2.39 -5.33 -13.05
N SER A 61 -2.34 -4.99 -14.33
CA SER A 61 -3.48 -4.96 -15.25
C SER A 61 -3.77 -6.36 -15.81
N ASP A 62 -4.97 -6.54 -16.40
CA ASP A 62 -5.40 -7.83 -16.98
C ASP A 62 -4.50 -8.34 -18.11
N ASN A 63 -3.82 -7.45 -18.83
CA ASN A 63 -2.83 -7.79 -19.86
C ASN A 63 -1.45 -8.13 -19.27
N GLY A 64 -1.32 -8.19 -17.95
CA GLY A 64 -0.09 -8.51 -17.23
C GLY A 64 0.86 -7.34 -17.00
N SER A 65 0.59 -6.13 -17.53
CA SER A 65 1.44 -4.96 -17.30
C SER A 65 1.33 -4.47 -15.85
N ILE A 66 2.43 -4.01 -15.29
CA ILE A 66 2.47 -3.40 -13.96
C ILE A 66 2.78 -1.91 -14.15
N GLU A 67 1.85 -1.03 -13.78
CA GLU A 67 2.09 0.41 -13.84
C GLU A 67 3.06 0.87 -12.75
N ASN A 68 2.89 0.30 -11.54
CA ASN A 68 3.78 0.59 -10.42
C ASN A 68 3.85 -0.60 -9.46
N SER A 69 5.04 -1.17 -9.25
CA SER A 69 5.23 -2.27 -8.31
C SER A 69 5.51 -1.83 -6.88
N PHE A 70 5.88 -0.56 -6.65
CA PHE A 70 6.54 -0.09 -5.42
C PHE A 70 7.58 -1.08 -4.89
N PHE A 71 8.29 -1.77 -5.78
CA PHE A 71 9.39 -2.65 -5.44
C PHE A 71 10.68 -1.96 -5.85
N LEU A 72 11.41 -1.43 -4.86
CA LEU A 72 12.60 -0.60 -5.05
C LEU A 72 12.43 0.48 -6.15
N GLN A 73 11.23 1.06 -6.27
CA GLN A 73 10.90 2.03 -7.31
C GLN A 73 11.63 3.34 -7.03
N ARG A 74 12.29 3.90 -8.06
CA ARG A 74 12.91 5.23 -7.97
C ARG A 74 11.99 6.31 -8.53
N ILE A 75 11.80 7.37 -7.76
CA ILE A 75 11.02 8.55 -8.15
C ILE A 75 11.98 9.73 -8.23
N ASN A 76 12.20 10.28 -9.43
CA ASN A 76 13.05 11.45 -9.63
C ASN A 76 12.48 12.71 -8.94
N PRO A 77 13.31 13.74 -8.66
CA PRO A 77 12.84 15.04 -8.19
C PRO A 77 11.64 15.56 -8.99
N ASP A 78 10.67 16.14 -8.28
CA ASP A 78 9.40 16.69 -8.78
C ASP A 78 8.45 15.71 -9.47
N SER A 79 8.84 14.45 -9.62
CA SER A 79 8.02 13.39 -10.20
C SER A 79 7.04 12.81 -9.19
N THR A 80 5.99 12.16 -9.70
CA THR A 80 4.94 11.52 -8.91
C THR A 80 4.84 10.04 -9.28
N ALA A 81 4.65 9.19 -8.28
CA ALA A 81 4.28 7.80 -8.46
C ALA A 81 2.94 7.56 -7.77
N GLN A 82 2.03 6.84 -8.44
CA GLN A 82 0.77 6.39 -7.87
C GLN A 82 0.70 4.87 -7.91
N GLY A 83 0.00 4.27 -6.96
CA GLY A 83 -0.28 2.84 -6.96
C GLY A 83 -0.97 2.41 -5.69
N LYS A 84 -1.04 1.09 -5.48
CA LYS A 84 -1.74 0.47 -4.37
C LYS A 84 -0.77 -0.25 -3.44
N ILE A 85 -0.99 -0.11 -2.14
CA ILE A 85 -0.35 -0.89 -1.08
C ILE A 85 -1.42 -1.79 -0.45
N VAL A 86 -1.12 -3.07 -0.32
CA VAL A 86 -2.04 -4.09 0.16
C VAL A 86 -1.59 -4.62 1.51
N PHE A 87 -2.54 -4.83 2.41
CA PHE A 87 -2.33 -5.50 3.71
C PHE A 87 -3.31 -6.66 3.82
N ASP A 88 -2.82 -7.87 4.10
CA ASP A 88 -3.66 -9.02 4.41
C ASP A 88 -3.88 -9.11 5.92
N VAL A 89 -5.12 -8.88 6.35
CA VAL A 89 -5.47 -8.83 7.77
C VAL A 89 -6.78 -9.57 8.02
N SER A 90 -7.06 -9.87 9.30
CA SER A 90 -8.38 -10.40 9.68
C SER A 90 -9.50 -9.38 9.39
N GLU A 91 -10.72 -9.88 9.22
CA GLU A 91 -11.90 -9.05 8.99
C GLU A 91 -12.15 -8.01 10.09
N ASN A 92 -11.89 -8.37 11.35
CA ASN A 92 -12.01 -7.45 12.48
C ASN A 92 -11.08 -6.24 12.33
N ILE A 93 -9.83 -6.47 11.88
CA ILE A 93 -8.87 -5.39 11.64
C ILE A 93 -9.26 -4.58 10.40
N ALA A 94 -9.67 -5.24 9.31
CA ALA A 94 -10.14 -4.57 8.10
C ALA A 94 -11.33 -3.64 8.38
N ASN A 95 -12.15 -3.95 9.38
CA ASN A 95 -13.31 -3.15 9.79
C ASN A 95 -13.07 -2.17 10.95
N ALA A 96 -11.90 -2.23 11.60
CA ALA A 96 -11.57 -1.36 12.74
C ALA A 96 -11.58 0.13 12.37
N LYS A 97 -12.10 1.00 13.23
CA LYS A 97 -12.23 2.44 12.93
C LYS A 97 -10.96 3.24 13.19
N ASP A 98 -10.03 2.67 13.94
CA ASP A 98 -8.79 3.29 14.40
C ASP A 98 -7.58 2.98 13.51
N LYS A 99 -7.84 2.52 12.27
CA LYS A 99 -6.79 2.17 11.33
C LYS A 99 -5.97 3.40 10.96
N LYS A 100 -4.65 3.25 10.95
CA LYS A 100 -3.72 4.29 10.47
C LYS A 100 -2.72 3.69 9.48
N LEU A 101 -2.38 4.45 8.44
CA LEU A 101 -1.29 4.13 7.53
C LEU A 101 -0.04 4.86 8.00
N GLU A 102 1.00 4.12 8.35
CA GLU A 102 2.31 4.65 8.71
C GLU A 102 3.28 4.44 7.56
N VAL A 103 4.04 5.48 7.20
CA VAL A 103 5.10 5.42 6.20
C VAL A 103 6.42 5.76 6.87
N ILE A 104 7.38 4.83 6.80
CA ILE A 104 8.70 4.96 7.41
C ILE A 104 9.75 5.06 6.30
N SER A 105 10.48 6.17 6.26
CA SER A 105 11.65 6.30 5.38
C SER A 105 12.93 6.44 6.19
N SER A 106 13.87 5.53 5.95
CA SER A 106 15.21 5.52 6.57
C SER A 106 16.23 6.38 5.81
N LEU A 107 15.87 6.94 4.65
CA LEU A 107 16.82 7.56 3.73
C LEU A 107 17.44 8.88 4.23
N PHE A 108 16.84 9.60 5.19
CA PHE A 108 17.32 10.93 5.60
C PHE A 108 17.08 11.26 7.08
N SER A 109 17.48 10.36 8.00
CA SER A 109 16.94 10.27 9.37
C SER A 109 15.53 9.69 9.33
N VAL A 110 15.19 8.77 10.24
CA VAL A 110 13.89 8.09 10.21
C VAL A 110 12.77 9.12 10.27
N LYS A 111 12.15 9.39 9.12
CA LYS A 111 10.95 10.23 9.03
C LYS A 111 9.76 9.29 8.96
N LYS A 112 8.89 9.44 9.96
CA LYS A 112 7.65 8.71 10.11
C LYS A 112 6.49 9.66 9.85
N ILE A 113 5.61 9.29 8.94
CA ILE A 113 4.37 10.02 8.68
C ILE A 113 3.22 9.05 8.93
N THR A 114 2.18 9.52 9.63
CA THR A 114 0.99 8.71 9.94
C THR A 114 -0.24 9.40 9.39
N PHE A 115 -1.06 8.64 8.66
CA PHE A 115 -2.35 9.07 8.12
C PHE A 115 -3.47 8.31 8.83
N ASP A 116 -4.47 9.02 9.32
CA ASP A 116 -5.69 8.38 9.85
C ASP A 116 -6.57 7.90 8.69
N LEU A 117 -7.10 6.67 8.81
CA LEU A 117 -7.96 6.06 7.81
C LEU A 117 -9.42 5.99 8.27
N SER A 118 -9.81 6.69 9.34
CA SER A 118 -11.18 6.71 9.86
C SER A 118 -12.23 7.08 8.80
N ASP A 119 -11.88 7.97 7.88
CA ASP A 119 -12.78 8.49 6.83
C ASP A 119 -12.59 7.79 5.47
N ALA A 120 -11.73 6.76 5.40
CA ALA A 120 -11.48 6.04 4.15
C ALA A 120 -12.75 5.32 3.67
N LYS A 121 -13.12 5.51 2.40
CA LYS A 121 -14.29 4.86 1.79
C LYS A 121 -14.14 3.35 1.86
N LYS A 122 -15.11 2.67 2.48
CA LYS A 122 -15.26 1.21 2.38
C LYS A 122 -15.74 0.87 0.98
N THR A 123 -14.89 0.26 0.16
CA THR A 123 -15.27 -0.29 -1.14
C THR A 123 -15.45 -1.79 -1.01
N SER A 124 -16.71 -2.23 -0.94
CA SER A 124 -17.07 -3.62 -1.19
C SER A 124 -17.25 -3.80 -2.69
N LYS A 125 -16.31 -4.47 -3.36
CA LYS A 125 -16.61 -5.06 -4.68
C LYS A 125 -17.60 -6.19 -4.43
N SER A 126 -18.86 -5.95 -4.77
CA SER A 126 -19.94 -6.94 -4.90
C SER A 126 -19.69 -7.85 -6.10
#